data_AF-U6DUB1-F1
#
_entry.id   AF-U6DUB1-F1
#
_cell.length_a   1.000
_cell.length_b   1.000
_cell.length_c   1.000
_cell.angle_alpha   90.00
_cell.angle_beta   90.00
_cell.angle_gamma   90.00
#
_symmetry.space_group_name_H-M   'P 1'
#
loop_
_entity.id
_entity.type
_entity.pdbx_description
1 polymer ?
#
loop_
_entity_poly.entity_id
_entity_poly.type
_entity_poly.pdbx_seq_one_letter_code
_entity_poly.pdbx_strand_id
1 'polypeptide(L)'
;RQRPPVELPFEESERRALLLKKWSLYKHQEHEKERDAIRTMLKSQQEALQELQLMSPELYAEATKRDLSLFPFEREGPDYTPPVSNYQPPEGRYHDITKVYTQVEFKR
;
A
#
# COMPACT_ATOMS: atom_id res chain seq x y z
N ARG A 1 -16.36 9.89 -28.02
CA ARG A 1 -15.51 9.64 -29.21
C ARG A 1 -14.53 8.54 -28.84
N GLN A 2 -14.48 7.43 -29.58
CA GLN A 2 -13.46 6.40 -29.39
C GLN A 2 -12.36 6.58 -30.44
N ARG A 3 -11.10 6.39 -30.04
CA ARG A 3 -10.00 6.35 -31.00
C ARG A 3 -10.00 4.97 -31.68
N PRO A 4 -9.76 4.89 -33.01
CA PRO A 4 -9.64 3.61 -33.68
C PRO A 4 -8.41 2.84 -33.17
N PRO A 5 -8.42 1.50 -33.23
CA PRO A 5 -7.28 0.67 -32.84
C PRO A 5 -6.10 0.90 -33.79
N VAL A 6 -4.89 0.85 -33.24
CA VAL A 6 -3.64 1.00 -33.98
C VAL A 6 -3.00 -0.37 -34.15
N GLU A 7 -2.70 -0.76 -35.39
CA GLU A 7 -1.92 -1.96 -35.69
C GLU A 7 -0.46 -1.74 -35.34
N LEU A 8 0.15 -2.71 -34.66
CA LEU A 8 1.55 -2.64 -34.25
C LEU A 8 2.40 -3.46 -35.22
N PRO A 9 3.56 -2.94 -35.66
CA PRO A 9 4.52 -3.75 -36.41
C PRO A 9 5.03 -4.90 -35.53
N PHE A 10 5.52 -5.95 -36.19
CA PHE A 10 6.03 -7.15 -35.52
C PHE A 10 7.13 -6.82 -34.50
N GLU A 11 8.11 -5.99 -34.89
CA GLU A 11 9.24 -5.59 -34.03
C GLU A 11 8.78 -4.93 -32.72
N GLU A 12 7.78 -4.04 -32.78
CA GLU A 12 7.24 -3.37 -31.59
C GLU A 12 6.46 -4.35 -30.71
N SER A 13 5.76 -5.32 -31.31
CA SER A 13 5.06 -6.38 -30.58
C SER A 13 6.04 -7.31 -29.86
N GLU A 14 7.13 -7.70 -30.52
CA GLU A 14 8.19 -8.52 -29.94
C GLU A 14 8.95 -7.77 -28.82
N ARG A 15 9.29 -6.49 -29.04
CA ARG A 15 9.91 -5.64 -28.03
C ARG A 15 9.07 -5.58 -26.74
N ARG A 16 7.75 -5.41 -26.87
CA ARG A 16 6.81 -5.43 -25.74
C ARG A 16 6.77 -6.79 -25.06
N ALA A 17 6.72 -7.88 -25.83
CA ALA A 17 6.71 -9.23 -25.26
C ALA A 17 7.99 -9.51 -24.44
N LEU A 18 9.16 -9.14 -24.96
CA LEU A 18 10.44 -9.29 -24.26
C LEU A 18 10.51 -8.43 -22.99
N LEU A 19 10.00 -7.19 -23.05
CA LEU A 19 9.89 -6.32 -21.88
C LEU A 19 9.03 -6.95 -20.79
N LEU A 20 7.85 -7.46 -21.15
CA LEU A 20 6.93 -8.08 -20.20
C LEU A 20 7.50 -9.35 -19.57
N LYS A 21 8.24 -10.17 -20.33
CA LYS A 21 8.96 -11.33 -19.79
C LYS A 21 9.99 -10.92 -18.72
N LYS A 22 10.79 -9.89 -19.01
CA LYS A 22 11.77 -9.35 -18.04
C LYS A 22 11.09 -8.75 -16.82
N TRP A 23 10.00 -8.02 -17.03
CA TRP A 23 9.21 -7.42 -15.95
C TRP A 23 8.60 -8.49 -15.04
N SER A 24 8.06 -9.57 -15.62
CA SER A 24 7.53 -10.69 -14.85
C SER A 24 8.60 -11.33 -13.96
N LEU A 25 9.80 -11.56 -14.49
CA LEU A 25 10.91 -12.09 -13.71
C LEU A 25 11.32 -11.13 -12.58
N TYR A 26 11.40 -9.83 -12.88
CA TYR A 26 11.75 -8.80 -11.91
C TYR A 26 10.75 -8.75 -10.75
N LYS A 27 9.44 -8.67 -11.05
CA LYS A 27 8.40 -8.65 -10.01
C LYS A 27 8.35 -9.94 -9.20
N HIS A 28 8.66 -11.08 -9.80
CA HIS A 28 8.80 -12.33 -9.05
C HIS A 28 9.95 -12.26 -8.05
N GLN A 29 11.13 -11.77 -8.45
CA GLN A 29 12.27 -11.60 -7.55
C GLN A 29 11.99 -10.60 -6.42
N GLU A 30 11.29 -9.51 -6.70
CA GLU A 30 10.86 -8.54 -5.69
C GLU A 30 9.93 -9.19 -4.66
N HIS A 31 8.93 -9.96 -5.11
CA HIS A 31 8.02 -10.69 -4.24
C HIS A 31 8.74 -11.72 -3.35
N GLU A 32 9.66 -12.50 -3.92
CA GLU A 32 10.43 -13.49 -3.14
C GLU A 32 11.23 -12.81 -2.02
N LYS A 33 11.86 -11.66 -2.31
CA LYS A 33 12.60 -10.87 -1.31
C LYS A 33 11.70 -10.33 -0.21
N GLU A 34 10.54 -9.77 -0.55
CA GLU A 34 9.57 -9.28 0.42
C GLU A 34 9.06 -10.41 1.32
N ARG A 35 8.72 -11.56 0.72
CA ARG A 35 8.24 -12.73 1.45
C ARG A 35 9.30 -13.27 2.41
N ASP A 36 10.55 -13.34 1.99
CA ASP A 36 11.64 -13.80 2.84
C ASP A 36 11.95 -12.79 3.96
N ALA A 37 11.85 -11.48 3.70
CA ALA A 37 11.98 -10.46 4.73
C ALA A 37 10.88 -10.60 5.81
N ILE A 38 9.61 -10.75 5.40
CA ILE A 38 8.49 -10.98 6.33
C ILE A 38 8.70 -12.26 7.14
N ARG A 39 9.13 -13.35 6.47
CA ARG A 39 9.40 -14.63 7.15
C ARG A 39 10.48 -14.48 8.22
N THR A 40 11.58 -13.80 7.90
CA THR A 40 12.67 -13.56 8.85
C THR A 40 12.21 -12.70 10.01
N MET A 41 11.49 -11.59 9.76
CA MET A 41 10.94 -10.74 10.81
C MET A 41 10.01 -11.51 11.75
N LEU A 42 9.13 -12.35 11.21
CA LEU A 42 8.20 -13.15 12.00
C LEU A 42 8.94 -14.21 12.84
N LYS A 43 9.93 -14.88 12.26
CA LYS A 43 10.75 -15.87 12.97
C LYS A 43 11.49 -15.21 14.15
N SER A 44 12.13 -14.07 13.92
CA SER A 44 12.83 -13.33 14.97
C SER A 44 11.87 -12.83 16.06
N GLN A 45 10.66 -12.39 15.69
CA GLN A 45 9.64 -12.03 16.68
C GLN A 45 9.25 -13.22 17.56
N GLN A 46 9.05 -14.41 16.97
CA GLN A 46 8.67 -15.62 17.69
C GLN A 46 9.79 -16.09 18.64
N GLU A 47 11.03 -16.13 18.16
CA GLU A 47 12.20 -16.50 18.97
C GLU A 47 12.37 -15.54 20.17
N ALA A 48 12.25 -14.23 19.94
CA ALA A 48 12.34 -13.23 21.00
C ALA A 48 11.23 -13.40 22.07
N LEU A 49 10.00 -13.72 21.65
CA LEU A 49 8.89 -13.96 22.57
C LEU A 49 9.04 -15.26 23.37
N GLN A 50 9.61 -16.31 22.77
CA GLN A 50 9.90 -17.57 23.47
C GLN A 50 10.96 -17.36 24.57
N GLU A 51 12.06 -16.67 24.25
CA GLU A 51 13.09 -16.32 25.23
C GLU A 51 12.53 -15.42 26.33
N LEU A 52 11.71 -14.43 25.98
CA LEU A 52 11.05 -13.56 26.96
C LEU A 52 10.15 -14.35 27.92
N GLN A 53 9.41 -15.34 27.42
CA GLN A 53 8.55 -16.19 28.24
C GLN A 53 9.33 -17.00 29.28
N LEU A 54 10.52 -17.49 28.91
CA LEU A 54 11.39 -18.24 29.81
C LEU A 54 12.01 -17.35 30.89
N MET A 55 12.37 -16.11 30.55
CA MET A 55 12.99 -15.17 31.48
C MET A 55 11.98 -14.46 32.40
N SER A 56 10.81 -14.07 31.88
CA SER A 56 9.79 -13.32 32.61
C SER A 56 8.39 -13.53 32.03
N PRO A 57 7.57 -14.41 32.65
CA PRO A 57 6.19 -14.62 32.25
C PRO A 57 5.31 -13.36 32.32
N GLU A 58 5.61 -12.45 33.27
CA GLU A 58 4.88 -11.19 33.43
C GLU A 58 5.09 -10.26 32.22
N LEU A 59 6.35 -10.07 31.80
CA LEU A 59 6.66 -9.24 30.63
C LEU A 59 6.13 -9.86 29.33
N TYR A 60 6.15 -11.19 29.22
CA TYR A 60 5.52 -11.88 28.08
C TYR A 60 4.01 -11.61 28.02
N ALA A 61 3.31 -11.66 29.16
CA ALA A 61 1.88 -11.37 29.23
C ALA A 61 1.55 -9.92 28.84
N GLU A 62 2.42 -8.96 29.15
CA GLU A 62 2.28 -7.58 28.70
C GLU A 62 2.59 -7.42 27.20
N ALA A 63 3.70 -7.98 26.72
CA ALA A 63 4.15 -7.84 25.32
C ALA A 63 3.20 -8.46 24.29
N THR A 64 2.38 -9.44 24.70
CA THR A 64 1.40 -10.11 23.83
C THR A 64 0.05 -9.39 23.75
N LYS A 65 -0.18 -8.36 24.58
CA LYS A 65 -1.40 -7.55 24.52
C LYS A 65 -1.45 -6.75 23.22
N ARG A 66 -2.66 -6.54 22.73
CA ARG A 66 -2.89 -5.66 21.58
C ARG A 66 -2.78 -4.20 22.04
N ASP A 67 -2.07 -3.41 21.25
CA ASP A 67 -2.08 -1.96 21.42
C ASP A 67 -3.41 -1.39 20.92
N LEU A 68 -4.19 -0.80 21.82
CA LEU A 68 -5.47 -0.17 21.50
C LEU A 68 -5.30 1.14 20.71
N SER A 69 -4.11 1.76 20.77
CA SER A 69 -3.79 2.98 20.03
C SER A 69 -3.47 2.73 18.55
N LEU A 70 -3.34 1.45 18.16
CA LEU A 70 -3.06 1.08 16.76
C LEU A 70 -4.19 1.51 15.81
N PHE A 71 -5.42 1.67 16.28
CA PHE A 71 -6.54 2.11 15.45
C PHE A 71 -7.20 3.37 16.02
N PRO A 72 -7.49 4.38 15.16
CA PRO A 72 -7.26 4.43 13.71
C PRO A 72 -5.77 4.67 13.35
N PHE A 73 -5.25 3.92 12.37
CA PHE A 73 -3.91 4.12 11.81
C PHE A 73 -4.00 4.92 10.51
N GLU A 74 -3.38 6.10 10.47
CA GLU A 74 -3.30 6.93 9.28
C GLU A 74 -1.85 7.14 8.86
N ARG A 75 -1.60 7.04 7.55
CA ARG A 75 -0.30 7.30 6.94
C ARG A 75 -0.48 7.82 5.53
N GLU A 76 0.11 8.97 5.24
CA GLU A 76 0.19 9.49 3.89
C GLU A 76 1.31 8.78 3.11
N GLY A 77 1.07 8.55 1.82
CA GLY A 77 2.08 8.00 0.91
C GLY A 77 3.23 9.00 0.68
N PRO A 78 4.37 8.54 0.15
CA PRO A 78 5.45 9.45 -0.20
C PRO A 78 5.04 10.38 -1.36
N ASP A 79 5.43 11.64 -1.27
CA ASP A 79 5.35 12.58 -2.39
C ASP A 79 6.41 12.27 -3.46
N TYR A 80 6.17 12.72 -4.69
CA TYR A 80 7.19 12.66 -5.75
C TYR A 80 8.37 13.61 -5.45
N THR A 81 8.09 14.76 -4.84
CA THR A 81 9.09 15.74 -4.40
C THR A 81 8.71 16.24 -3.01
N PRO A 82 9.67 16.41 -2.09
CA PRO A 82 9.41 17.05 -0.80
C PRO A 82 8.85 18.47 -0.95
N PRO A 83 8.10 18.96 0.04
CA PRO A 83 7.57 20.33 0.03
C PRO A 83 8.70 21.36 0.10
N VAL A 84 8.49 22.49 -0.58
CA VAL A 84 9.39 23.65 -0.52
C VAL A 84 9.01 24.53 0.67
N SER A 85 9.99 24.96 1.46
CA SER A 85 9.76 25.88 2.57
C SER A 85 9.29 27.25 2.07
N ASN A 86 8.34 27.85 2.79
CA ASN A 86 7.77 29.18 2.49
C ASN A 86 7.06 29.31 1.13
N TYR A 87 6.63 28.20 0.51
CA TYR A 87 5.80 28.27 -0.69
C TYR A 87 4.44 28.90 -0.36
N GLN A 88 4.05 29.94 -1.12
CA GLN A 88 2.75 30.58 -1.02
C GLN A 88 1.88 30.15 -2.22
N PRO A 89 0.88 29.27 -2.03
CA PRO A 89 -0.01 28.86 -3.11
C PRO A 89 -0.94 30.02 -3.52
N PRO A 90 -1.41 30.04 -4.78
CA PRO A 90 -2.39 31.03 -5.25
C PRO A 90 -3.75 30.84 -4.56
N GLU A 91 -4.55 31.91 -4.54
CA GLU A 91 -5.92 31.85 -4.00
C GLU A 91 -6.84 30.99 -4.87
N GLY A 92 -7.77 30.28 -4.21
CA GLY A 92 -8.76 29.43 -4.87
C GLY A 92 -9.92 29.05 -3.93
N ARG A 93 -10.97 28.44 -4.48
CA ARG A 93 -12.11 27.91 -3.71
C ARG A 93 -12.37 26.46 -4.09
N TYR A 94 -12.54 25.62 -3.08
CA TYR A 94 -13.05 24.25 -3.26
C TYR A 94 -14.58 24.28 -3.13
N HIS A 95 -15.29 23.78 -4.14
CA HIS A 95 -16.73 23.60 -4.09
C HIS A 95 -17.04 22.12 -4.21
N ASP A 96 -17.56 21.52 -3.14
CA ASP A 96 -17.98 20.12 -3.15
C ASP A 96 -19.28 19.99 -3.97
N ILE A 97 -19.19 19.23 -5.06
CA ILE A 97 -20.30 18.93 -5.98
C ILE A 97 -20.84 17.50 -5.78
N THR A 98 -20.48 16.85 -4.67
CA THR A 98 -20.96 15.51 -4.35
C THR A 98 -22.48 15.52 -4.20
N LYS A 99 -23.16 14.79 -5.10
CA LYS A 99 -24.62 14.70 -5.10
C LYS A 99 -25.10 13.90 -3.90
N VAL A 100 -25.87 14.54 -3.02
CA VAL A 100 -26.56 13.84 -1.93
C VAL A 100 -27.84 13.23 -2.50
N TYR A 101 -27.90 11.90 -2.51
CA TYR A 101 -29.11 11.17 -2.89
C TYR A 101 -29.90 10.85 -1.63
N THR A 102 -31.18 11.23 -1.62
CA THR A 102 -32.10 10.90 -0.53
C THR A 102 -33.09 9.83 -1.01
N GLN A 103 -33.26 8.78 -0.20
CA GLN A 103 -34.28 7.77 -0.44
C GLN A 103 -35.57 8.26 0.24
N VAL A 104 -36.60 8.54 -0.55
CA VAL A 104 -37.92 8.93 -0.03
C VAL A 104 -38.76 7.66 0.13
N GLU A 105 -39.09 7.28 1.36
CA GLU A 105 -40.04 6.19 1.62
C GLU A 105 -41.45 6.66 1.26
N PHE A 106 -42.04 6.10 0.20
CA PHE A 106 -43.46 6.23 -0.05
C PHE A 106 -44.20 5.28 0.90
N LYS A 107 -44.81 5.83 1.95
CA LYS A 107 -45.78 5.09 2.79
C LYS A 107 -46.97 4.68 1.91
N ARG A 108 -47.22 3.37 1.82
CA ARG A 108 -48.43 2.80 1.21
C ARG A 108 -49.65 3.08 2.07
#